data_AF-G4ZKS7-F1
#
_entry.id   AF-G4ZKS7-F1
#
_cell.length_a   1.000
_cell.length_b   1.000
_cell.length_c   1.000
_cell.angle_alpha   90.00
_cell.angle_beta   90.00
_cell.angle_gamma   90.00
#
_symmetry.space_group_name_H-M   'P 1'
#
loop_
_entity.id
_entity.type
_entity.pdbx_description
1 polymer ?
#
loop_
_entity_poly.entity_id
_entity_poly.type
_entity_poly.pdbx_seq_one_letter_code
_entity_poly.pdbx_strand_id
1 'polypeptide(L)'
;MKKMAVGLGGRSSTFLLDHGNSSVLDLELVTIAGPVSLGAVPCLILEGGGDEFLLGKDALKRLGIDVDQALAKLADSTLLAEEDDEFPVGAELPDQDSTPIATLDQLLERAVANGLPQEHVVAVR
;
A
#
# COMPACT_ATOMS: atom_id res chain seq x y z
N MET A 1 -10.97 33.62 15.97
CA MET A 1 -9.98 33.81 14.88
C MET A 1 -8.81 32.87 15.12
N LYS A 2 -8.72 31.78 14.34
CA LYS A 2 -7.69 30.74 14.51
C LYS A 2 -6.54 31.06 13.55
N LYS A 3 -5.31 31.11 14.06
CA LYS A 3 -4.10 31.36 13.27
C LYS A 3 -3.43 30.02 13.00
N MET A 4 -3.21 29.69 11.73
CA MET A 4 -2.43 28.51 11.31
C MET A 4 -1.10 29.00 10.74
N ALA A 5 -0.01 28.41 11.23
CA ALA A 5 1.34 28.62 10.72
C ALA A 5 1.72 27.37 9.92
N VAL A 6 1.90 27.51 8.61
CA VAL A 6 2.42 26.43 7.76
C VAL A 6 3.85 26.78 7.40
N GLY A 7 4.79 25.96 7.86
CA GLY A 7 6.22 26.12 7.59
C GLY A 7 6.64 25.22 6.44
N LEU A 8 6.79 25.79 5.25
CA LEU A 8 7.55 25.18 4.14
C LEU A 8 8.81 26.03 3.96
N GLY A 9 9.97 25.51 4.33
CA GLY A 9 11.26 26.18 4.11
C GLY A 9 11.60 27.33 5.05
N GLY A 10 11.42 27.18 6.36
CA GLY A 10 11.99 28.10 7.37
C GLY A 10 11.36 29.50 7.46
N ARG A 11 10.31 29.79 6.68
CA ARG A 11 9.49 31.01 6.81
C ARG A 11 8.08 30.61 7.26
N SER A 12 7.71 31.01 8.47
CA SER A 12 6.37 30.81 9.01
C SER A 12 5.42 31.80 8.35
N SER A 13 4.54 31.32 7.45
CA SER A 13 3.47 32.14 6.88
C SER A 13 2.21 31.98 7.74
N THR A 14 1.70 33.08 8.26
CA THR A 14 0.49 33.11 9.11
C THR A 14 -0.71 33.39 8.24
N PHE A 15 -1.61 32.41 8.08
CA PHE A 15 -2.84 32.58 7.31
C PHE A 15 -4.02 32.90 8.24
N LEU A 16 -4.78 33.95 7.89
CA LEU A 16 -6.04 34.29 8.53
C LEU A 16 -7.14 33.49 7.86
N LEU A 17 -7.74 32.56 8.59
CA LEU A 17 -8.87 31.76 8.09
C LEU A 17 -10.15 32.57 8.27
N ASP A 18 -10.79 32.95 7.16
CA ASP A 18 -12.18 33.42 7.18
C ASP A 18 -13.11 32.22 7.45
N HIS A 19 -14.38 32.45 7.78
CA HIS A 19 -15.31 31.42 8.28
C HIS A 19 -15.64 30.28 7.30
N GLY A 20 -15.01 30.24 6.12
CA GLY A 20 -14.98 29.09 5.23
C GLY A 20 -13.65 28.34 5.39
N ASN A 21 -13.70 27.02 5.57
CA ASN A 21 -12.51 26.14 5.66
C ASN A 21 -11.66 26.09 4.36
N SER A 22 -11.87 26.99 3.39
CA SER A 22 -11.14 27.02 2.13
C SER A 22 -10.48 28.37 1.89
N SER A 23 -9.24 28.34 1.41
CA SER A 23 -8.45 29.52 1.06
C SER A 23 -7.69 29.29 -0.24
N VAL A 24 -7.18 30.36 -0.85
CA VAL A 24 -6.31 30.28 -2.03
C VAL A 24 -4.92 30.74 -1.61
N LEU A 25 -3.90 29.92 -1.89
CA LEU A 25 -2.53 30.16 -1.47
C LEU A 25 -1.56 30.10 -2.66
N ASP A 26 -0.55 30.97 -2.61
CA ASP A 26 0.64 30.82 -3.44
C ASP A 26 1.66 29.97 -2.67
N LEU A 27 2.08 28.86 -3.27
CA LEU A 27 2.98 27.89 -2.64
C LEU A 27 4.37 27.97 -3.26
N GLU A 28 5.40 27.91 -2.42
CA GLU A 28 6.79 27.70 -2.84
C GLU A 28 7.26 26.36 -2.27
N LEU A 29 7.58 25.41 -3.15
CA LEU A 29 7.97 24.05 -2.82
C LEU A 29 9.47 23.87 -3.10
N VAL A 30 10.21 23.35 -2.13
CA VAL A 30 11.63 23.01 -2.35
C VAL A 30 11.71 21.55 -2.77
N THR A 31 12.19 21.29 -3.98
CA THR A 31 12.40 19.93 -4.51
C THR A 31 13.89 19.67 -4.73
N ILE A 32 14.26 18.40 -4.97
CA ILE A 32 15.64 18.03 -5.32
C ILE A 32 16.11 18.76 -6.60
N ALA A 33 15.19 19.04 -7.53
CA ALA A 33 15.48 19.77 -8.76
C ALA A 33 15.53 21.30 -8.57
N GLY A 34 15.24 21.80 -7.36
CA GLY A 34 15.20 23.22 -7.03
C GLY A 34 13.82 23.70 -6.52
N PRO A 35 13.69 25.00 -6.20
CA PRO A 35 12.44 25.58 -5.77
C PRO A 35 11.44 25.70 -6.93
N VAL A 36 10.16 25.47 -6.63
CA VAL A 36 9.05 25.55 -7.59
C VAL A 36 7.92 26.38 -6.98
N SER A 37 7.41 27.34 -7.74
CA SER A 37 6.29 28.18 -7.33
C SER A 37 4.99 27.72 -7.99
N LEU A 38 3.94 27.51 -7.17
CA LEU A 38 2.58 27.22 -7.61
C LEU A 38 1.66 28.34 -7.15
N GLY A 39 1.19 29.16 -8.09
CA GLY A 39 0.25 30.24 -7.79
C GLY A 39 -1.20 29.76 -7.66
N ALA A 40 -2.00 30.49 -6.89
CA ALA A 40 -3.45 30.37 -6.78
C ALA A 40 -3.94 28.93 -6.56
N VAL A 41 -3.35 28.23 -5.59
CA VAL A 41 -3.73 26.86 -5.24
C VAL A 41 -4.92 26.90 -4.27
N PRO A 42 -6.08 26.31 -4.62
CA PRO A 42 -7.18 26.15 -3.67
C PRO A 42 -6.79 25.13 -2.59
N CYS A 43 -6.90 25.54 -1.34
CA CYS A 43 -6.54 24.75 -0.17
C CYS A 43 -7.75 24.57 0.75
N LEU A 44 -7.81 23.40 1.37
CA LEU A 44 -8.76 23.09 2.44
C LEU A 44 -8.00 23.04 3.76
N ILE A 45 -8.47 23.82 4.73
CA ILE A 45 -7.94 23.76 6.09
C ILE A 45 -8.78 22.76 6.86
N LEU A 46 -8.11 21.74 7.40
CA LEU A 46 -8.72 20.73 8.24
C LEU A 46 -8.44 21.07 9.70
N GLU A 47 -9.46 20.96 10.55
CA GLU A 47 -9.25 21.06 12.00
C GLU A 47 -8.60 19.76 12.48
N GLY A 48 -7.32 19.83 12.82
CA GLY A 48 -6.53 18.70 13.28
C GLY A 48 -5.16 19.15 13.79
N GLY A 49 -4.49 18.30 14.56
CA GLY A 49 -3.15 18.58 15.12
C GLY A 49 -1.99 18.24 14.19
N GLY A 50 -2.25 18.01 12.90
CA GLY A 50 -1.21 17.72 11.92
C GLY A 50 -0.39 18.97 11.61
N ASP A 51 0.92 18.82 11.56
CA ASP A 51 1.90 19.83 11.14
C ASP A 51 2.31 19.67 9.66
N GLU A 52 1.66 18.76 8.94
CA GLU A 52 1.95 18.39 7.55
C GLU A 52 1.04 19.12 6.55
N PHE A 53 1.58 19.37 5.34
CA PHE A 53 0.85 19.95 4.22
C PHE A 53 0.59 18.90 3.13
N LEU A 54 -0.68 18.61 2.85
CA LEU A 54 -1.07 17.62 1.85
C LEU A 54 -1.33 18.28 0.48
N LEU A 55 -0.55 17.87 -0.52
CA LEU A 55 -0.77 18.25 -1.92
C LEU A 55 -1.72 17.25 -2.59
N GLY A 56 -2.90 17.74 -3.00
CA GLY A 56 -3.85 16.95 -3.76
C GLY A 56 -3.35 16.61 -5.18
N LYS A 57 -4.04 15.67 -5.83
CA LYS A 57 -3.70 15.19 -7.18
C LYS A 57 -3.57 16.33 -8.20
N ASP A 58 -4.47 17.31 -8.17
CA ASP A 58 -4.47 18.42 -9.14
C ASP A 58 -3.21 19.29 -9.01
N ALA A 59 -2.76 19.53 -7.78
CA ALA A 59 -1.51 20.26 -7.51
C ALA A 59 -0.28 19.45 -7.95
N LEU A 60 -0.28 18.13 -7.72
CA LEU A 60 0.78 17.24 -8.21
C LEU A 60 0.83 17.18 -9.75
N LYS A 61 -0.33 17.11 -10.42
CA LYS A 61 -0.39 17.15 -11.89
C LYS A 61 0.15 18.47 -12.46
N ARG A 62 -0.10 19.60 -11.79
CA ARG A 62 0.49 20.91 -12.15
C ARG A 62 2.01 20.95 -12.01
N LEU A 63 2.58 20.12 -11.14
CA LEU A 63 4.03 19.92 -11.02
C LEU A 63 4.59 18.95 -12.08
N GLY A 64 3.74 18.36 -12.92
CA GLY A 64 4.13 17.35 -13.90
C GLY A 64 4.15 15.92 -13.35
N ILE A 65 3.59 15.70 -12.15
CA ILE A 65 3.51 14.39 -11.52
C ILE A 65 2.10 13.83 -11.77
N ASP A 66 1.97 12.94 -12.76
CA ASP A 66 0.74 12.18 -12.96
C ASP A 66 0.82 10.81 -12.30
N VAL A 67 0.29 10.74 -11.07
CA VAL A 67 0.24 9.51 -10.26
C VAL A 67 -0.57 8.42 -10.95
N ASP A 68 -1.68 8.78 -11.64
CA ASP A 68 -2.53 7.81 -12.33
C ASP A 68 -1.73 7.12 -13.45
N GLN A 69 -0.98 7.90 -14.23
CA GLN A 69 -0.12 7.37 -15.29
C GLN A 69 1.03 6.53 -14.74
N ALA A 70 1.65 6.95 -13.64
CA ALA A 70 2.72 6.20 -13.01
C ALA A 70 2.23 4.83 -12.49
N LEU A 71 1.06 4.80 -11.85
CA LEU A 71 0.42 3.57 -11.38
C LEU A 71 -0.01 2.67 -12.56
N ALA A 72 -0.53 3.24 -13.64
CA ALA A 72 -0.89 2.47 -14.83
C ALA A 72 0.33 1.75 -15.42
N LYS A 73 1.50 2.39 -15.48
CA LYS A 73 2.74 1.74 -15.94
C LYS A 73 3.16 0.58 -15.05
N LEU A 74 2.96 0.69 -13.73
CA LEU A 74 3.24 -0.42 -12.81
C LEU A 74 2.30 -1.60 -13.04
N ALA A 75 1.02 -1.33 -13.32
CA ALA A 75 0.03 -2.38 -13.59
C ALA A 75 0.21 -3.04 -14.98
N ASP A 76 0.66 -2.27 -15.97
CA ASP A 76 0.92 -2.74 -17.35
C ASP A 76 2.34 -3.32 -17.51
N SER A 77 3.10 -3.38 -16.43
CA SER A 77 4.43 -3.98 -16.45
C SER A 77 4.29 -5.49 -16.71
N THR A 78 4.86 -5.96 -17.83
CA THR A 78 5.05 -7.38 -18.17
C THR A 78 5.82 -8.18 -17.11
N LEU A 79 6.27 -7.53 -16.04
CA LEU A 79 6.78 -8.17 -14.82
C LEU A 79 5.75 -9.13 -14.18
N LEU A 80 4.45 -8.95 -14.44
CA LEU A 80 3.40 -9.89 -14.01
C LEU A 80 3.06 -10.96 -15.05
N ALA A 81 3.66 -10.90 -16.24
CA ALA A 81 3.26 -11.71 -17.40
C ALA A 81 4.19 -12.90 -17.69
N GLU A 82 5.41 -12.91 -17.15
CA GLU A 82 6.41 -13.96 -17.45
C GLU A 82 7.17 -14.42 -16.20
N GLU A 83 6.48 -14.56 -15.07
CA GLU A 83 6.91 -15.58 -14.12
C GLU A 83 6.28 -16.88 -14.62
N ASP A 84 7.08 -17.74 -15.25
CA ASP A 84 6.74 -19.15 -15.43
C ASP A 84 6.37 -19.65 -14.04
N ASP A 85 5.07 -19.84 -13.80
CA ASP A 85 4.54 -20.21 -12.49
C ASP A 85 5.14 -21.58 -12.16
N GLU A 86 6.21 -21.62 -11.36
CA GLU A 86 6.98 -22.84 -11.05
C GLU A 86 6.07 -23.92 -10.42
N PHE A 87 4.90 -23.50 -9.93
CA PHE A 87 3.84 -24.35 -9.41
C PHE A 87 2.51 -24.07 -10.13
N PRO A 88 2.27 -24.63 -11.32
CA PRO A 88 1.00 -24.46 -12.02
C PRO A 88 -0.15 -24.92 -11.13
N VAL A 89 -1.02 -23.99 -10.74
CA VAL A 89 -2.26 -24.28 -10.02
C VAL A 89 -3.16 -25.14 -10.91
N GLY A 90 -3.23 -26.43 -10.60
CA GLY A 90 -3.91 -27.42 -11.43
C GLY A 90 -3.03 -28.56 -11.93
N ALA A 91 -1.79 -28.68 -11.47
CA ALA A 91 -1.13 -29.98 -11.45
C ALA A 91 -1.99 -30.93 -10.61
N GLU A 92 -2.88 -31.65 -11.30
CA GLU A 92 -3.70 -32.72 -10.76
C GLU A 92 -2.76 -33.62 -9.98
N LEU A 93 -2.94 -33.65 -8.66
CA LEU A 93 -2.22 -34.60 -7.81
C LEU A 93 -2.45 -35.96 -8.46
N PRO A 94 -1.39 -36.73 -8.77
CA PRO A 94 -1.55 -37.99 -9.47
C PRO A 94 -2.63 -38.75 -8.74
N ASP A 95 -3.71 -39.13 -9.44
CA ASP A 95 -4.88 -39.78 -8.89
C ASP A 95 -4.41 -40.85 -7.91
N GLN A 96 -4.34 -40.47 -6.64
CA GLN A 96 -4.00 -41.43 -5.63
C GLN A 96 -5.31 -42.16 -5.48
N ASP A 97 -5.35 -43.39 -5.97
CA ASP A 97 -6.30 -44.44 -5.59
C ASP A 97 -6.22 -44.75 -4.06
N SER A 98 -5.89 -43.75 -3.25
CA SER A 98 -5.94 -43.74 -1.81
C SER A 98 -7.41 -43.80 -1.42
N THR A 99 -7.79 -44.96 -0.89
CA THR A 99 -9.03 -45.10 -0.12
C THR A 99 -9.14 -43.89 0.83
N PRO A 100 -10.26 -43.15 0.81
CA PRO A 100 -10.43 -41.99 1.68
C PRO A 100 -10.26 -42.44 3.12
N ILE A 101 -9.33 -41.82 3.82
CA ILE A 101 -9.04 -42.16 5.21
C ILE A 101 -10.17 -41.56 6.06
N ALA A 102 -10.92 -42.41 6.75
CA ALA A 102 -12.15 -42.02 7.42
C ALA A 102 -11.95 -41.64 8.89
N THR A 103 -10.81 -41.98 9.49
CA THR A 103 -10.53 -41.73 10.91
C THR A 103 -9.11 -41.25 11.16
N LEU A 104 -8.92 -40.50 12.25
CA LEU A 104 -7.61 -39.99 12.68
C LEU A 104 -6.60 -41.12 12.94
N ASP A 105 -7.06 -42.24 13.51
CA ASP A 105 -6.19 -43.39 13.79
C ASP A 105 -5.57 -43.97 12.52
N GLN A 106 -6.34 -44.06 11.44
CA GLN A 106 -5.86 -44.53 10.13
C GLN A 106 -4.84 -43.55 9.51
N LEU A 107 -5.00 -42.24 9.75
CA LEU A 107 -4.02 -41.24 9.31
C LEU A 107 -2.69 -41.42 10.05
N LEU A 108 -2.75 -41.61 11.37
CA LEU A 108 -1.58 -41.82 12.20
C LEU A 108 -0.84 -43.12 11.83
N GLU A 109 -1.58 -44.21 11.60
CA GLU A 109 -1.00 -45.48 11.15
C GLU A 109 -0.28 -45.35 9.81
N ARG A 110 -0.88 -44.67 8.83
CA ARG A 110 -0.24 -44.43 7.52
C ARG A 110 0.98 -43.51 7.65
N ALA A 111 0.93 -42.51 8.51
CA ALA A 111 2.07 -41.64 8.77
C ALA A 111 3.25 -42.42 9.38
N VAL A 112 2.98 -43.32 10.34
CA VAL A 112 4.02 -44.21 10.90
C VAL A 112 4.60 -45.12 9.82
N ALA A 113 3.74 -45.71 8.98
CA ALA A 113 4.20 -46.53 7.85
C ALA A 113 5.10 -45.74 6.88
N ASN A 114 4.87 -44.42 6.75
CA ASN A 114 5.68 -43.51 5.93
C ASN A 114 6.87 -42.89 6.69
N GLY A 115 7.21 -43.39 7.88
CA GLY A 115 8.42 -43.00 8.62
C GLY A 115 8.21 -41.97 9.73
N LEU A 116 6.96 -41.65 10.10
CA LEU A 116 6.70 -40.83 11.29
C LEU A 116 7.15 -41.59 12.55
N PRO A 117 8.04 -41.02 13.38
CA PRO A 117 8.44 -41.64 14.65
C PRO A 117 7.26 -41.82 15.59
N GLN A 118 7.15 -42.99 16.22
CA GLN A 118 6.02 -43.34 17.09
C GLN A 118 5.86 -42.42 18.30
N GLU A 119 6.95 -41.79 18.75
CA GLU A 119 6.91 -40.80 19.85
C GLU A 119 6.01 -39.60 19.54
N HIS A 120 5.88 -39.22 18.26
CA HIS A 120 5.03 -38.10 17.84
C HIS A 120 3.56 -38.50 17.67
N VAL A 121 3.26 -39.79 17.54
CA VAL A 121 1.87 -40.29 17.44
C VAL A 121 1.16 -40.16 18.77
N VAL A 122 1.88 -40.41 19.88
CA VAL A 122 1.33 -40.32 21.24
C VAL A 122 0.98 -38.89 21.61
N ALA A 123 1.67 -37.89 21.03
CA ALA A 123 1.37 -36.47 21.28
C ALA A 123 0.08 -35.99 20.59
N VAL A 124 -0.40 -36.71 19.57
CA VAL A 124 -1.58 -36.34 18.77
C VAL A 124 -2.85 -37.09 19.23
N ARG A 125 -2.69 -38.19 19.98
CA ARG A 125 -3.80 -38.91 20.63
C ARG A 125 -4.17 -38.30 21.98
#